data_AF-A0A2I6QRQ0-F1
#
_entry.id   AF-A0A2I6QRQ0-F1
#
_cell.length_a   1.000
_cell.length_b   1.000
_cell.length_c   1.000
_cell.angle_alpha   90.00
_cell.angle_beta   90.00
_cell.angle_gamma   90.00
#
_symmetry.space_group_name_H-M   'P 1'
#
loop_
_entity.id
_entity.type
_entity.pdbx_description
1 polymer ?
#
loop_
_entity_poly.entity_id
_entity_poly.type
_entity_poly.pdbx_seq_one_letter_code
_entity_poly.pdbx_strand_id
1 'polypeptide(L)'
;SVAIGTIITMSSHHWLLAWIGLELNTLAIIPIIAKQHHPRATEATTKYFLTQAAASAMILFASTTNAWTTGTWDVSQLTASPSCTLLTLALSMKLGLAPLHFWLPEVLQGVPMETALIIATWQKLAPISLLYLTYNSINPMVLLMMALISTLSGGWGGLNQTQTRKIMAFSSIAHLGWMAAILALNPNILLLNLLLYIIMTIPMFLMLKSTSSKTIKDLTTLWTTSPQITSMMMILLMSLGGLPPLTGFMPKWLILQELTMHNLTTIATIMAMSALLSLFFYLRMAYVTALTLHPTTTKDTNKWRFQPKLMMPATALTILSLFLLPMMPMMY
;
A
#
# COMPACT_ATOMS: atom_id res chain seq x y z
N SER A 1 14.47 -1.50 -16.54
CA SER A 1 14.12 -0.58 -15.45
C SER A 1 12.85 -1.08 -14.76
N VAL A 2 12.60 -0.67 -13.52
CA VAL A 2 11.38 -1.06 -12.76
C VAL A 2 10.09 -0.74 -13.55
N ALA A 3 10.06 0.40 -14.24
CA ALA A 3 8.91 0.82 -15.06
C ALA A 3 8.64 -0.13 -16.25
N ILE A 4 9.67 -0.63 -16.92
CA ILE A 4 9.50 -1.54 -18.07
C ILE A 4 8.82 -2.84 -17.62
N GLY A 5 9.23 -3.41 -16.48
CA GLY A 5 8.59 -4.60 -15.94
C GLY A 5 7.09 -4.39 -15.72
N THR A 6 6.70 -3.27 -15.10
CA THR A 6 5.29 -2.94 -14.86
C THR A 6 4.50 -2.67 -16.15
N ILE A 7 5.11 -2.03 -17.16
CA ILE A 7 4.44 -1.77 -18.43
C ILE A 7 4.18 -3.08 -19.18
N ILE A 8 5.19 -3.97 -19.23
CA ILE A 8 5.05 -5.29 -19.88
C ILE A 8 3.90 -6.07 -19.24
N THR A 9 3.80 -6.08 -17.91
CA THR A 9 2.70 -6.79 -17.22
C THR A 9 1.32 -6.22 -17.52
N MET A 10 1.21 -4.90 -17.72
CA MET A 10 -0.07 -4.25 -17.97
C MET A 10 -0.53 -4.43 -19.42
N SER A 11 0.41 -4.49 -20.37
CA SER A 11 0.10 -4.66 -21.80
C SER A 11 0.05 -6.12 -22.26
N SER A 12 0.45 -7.07 -21.43
CA SER A 12 0.56 -8.47 -21.83
C SER A 12 -0.79 -9.19 -21.84
N HIS A 13 -1.08 -9.87 -22.95
CA HIS A 13 -2.18 -10.83 -23.05
C HIS A 13 -1.75 -12.29 -22.77
N HIS A 14 -0.45 -12.58 -22.77
CA HIS A 14 0.08 -13.92 -22.56
C HIS A 14 0.67 -14.09 -21.15
N TRP A 15 0.30 -15.16 -20.44
CA TRP A 15 0.75 -15.44 -19.06
C TRP A 15 2.28 -15.43 -18.89
N LEU A 16 3.01 -16.06 -19.80
CA LEU A 16 4.48 -16.05 -19.77
C LEU A 16 5.06 -14.64 -19.83
N LEU A 17 4.49 -13.76 -20.66
CA LEU A 17 4.97 -12.38 -20.80
C LEU A 17 4.65 -11.56 -19.54
N ALA A 18 3.45 -11.76 -18.97
CA ALA A 18 3.09 -11.20 -17.67
C ALA A 18 4.06 -11.65 -16.58
N TRP A 19 4.43 -12.93 -16.55
CA TRP A 19 5.42 -13.43 -15.60
C TRP A 19 6.81 -12.82 -15.80
N ILE A 20 7.29 -12.72 -17.04
CA ILE A 20 8.57 -12.05 -17.37
C ILE A 20 8.55 -10.60 -16.87
N GLY A 21 7.46 -9.86 -17.10
CA GLY A 21 7.34 -8.48 -16.61
C GLY A 21 7.44 -8.38 -15.08
N LEU A 22 6.82 -9.32 -14.37
CA LEU A 22 6.91 -9.42 -12.91
C LEU A 22 8.32 -9.76 -12.43
N GLU A 23 9.06 -10.63 -13.11
CA GLU A 23 10.44 -10.98 -12.76
C GLU A 23 11.43 -9.87 -13.09
N LEU A 24 11.24 -9.16 -14.20
CA LEU A 24 12.03 -7.98 -14.51
C LEU A 24 11.86 -6.91 -13.43
N ASN A 25 10.66 -6.80 -12.86
CA ASN A 25 10.39 -5.89 -11.76
C ASN A 25 11.10 -6.31 -10.46
N THR A 26 11.06 -7.60 -10.09
CA THR A 26 11.76 -8.12 -8.90
C THR A 26 13.28 -7.98 -9.03
N LEU A 27 13.85 -8.33 -10.19
CA LEU A 27 15.29 -8.22 -10.43
C LEU A 27 15.75 -6.76 -10.46
N ALA A 28 14.96 -5.85 -11.03
CA ALA A 28 15.33 -4.43 -11.11
C ALA A 28 15.29 -3.70 -9.75
N ILE A 29 14.42 -4.12 -8.81
CA ILE A 29 14.32 -3.45 -7.50
C ILE A 29 15.37 -3.93 -6.49
N ILE A 30 15.92 -5.16 -6.62
CA ILE A 30 16.90 -5.70 -5.68
C ILE A 30 18.13 -4.79 -5.51
N PRO A 31 18.81 -4.30 -6.58
CA PRO A 31 19.93 -3.38 -6.43
C PRO A 31 19.55 -2.06 -5.75
N ILE A 32 18.31 -1.60 -5.94
CA ILE A 32 17.79 -0.38 -5.33
C ILE A 32 17.62 -0.57 -3.81
N ILE A 33 17.16 -1.74 -3.37
CA ILE A 33 17.06 -2.10 -1.95
C ILE A 33 18.45 -2.29 -1.32
N ALA A 34 19.36 -2.96 -2.05
CA ALA A 34 20.74 -3.25 -1.62
C ALA A 34 21.68 -2.05 -1.64
N LYS A 35 21.22 -0.88 -2.11
CA LYS A 35 22.05 0.31 -2.34
C LYS A 35 22.87 0.73 -1.13
N GLN A 36 22.32 0.56 0.08
CA GLN A 36 23.07 0.78 1.31
C GLN A 36 23.73 -0.53 1.73
N HIS A 37 25.07 -0.59 1.73
CA HIS A 37 25.82 -1.77 2.14
C HIS A 37 25.85 -1.93 3.67
N HIS A 38 24.68 -2.13 4.28
CA HIS A 38 24.49 -2.36 5.72
C HIS A 38 23.71 -3.67 5.94
N PRO A 39 23.97 -4.44 7.01
CA PRO A 39 23.34 -5.75 7.24
C PRO A 39 21.80 -5.73 7.20
N ARG A 40 21.17 -4.64 7.66
CA ARG A 40 19.71 -4.47 7.56
C ARG A 40 19.18 -4.37 6.12
N ALA A 41 19.92 -3.72 5.23
CA ALA A 41 19.53 -3.63 3.84
C ALA A 41 19.73 -4.98 3.14
N THR A 42 20.81 -5.71 3.46
CA THR A 42 21.02 -7.06 2.93
C THR A 42 19.93 -8.02 3.43
N GLU A 43 19.55 -7.99 4.70
CA GLU A 43 18.44 -8.78 5.23
C GLU A 43 17.10 -8.43 4.55
N ALA A 44 16.83 -7.15 4.32
CA ALA A 44 15.64 -6.72 3.59
C ALA A 44 15.66 -7.22 2.13
N THR A 45 16.83 -7.20 1.47
CA THR A 45 16.95 -7.71 0.10
C THR A 45 16.71 -9.21 0.02
N THR A 46 17.24 -9.99 0.96
CA THR A 46 17.08 -11.45 0.95
C THR A 46 15.65 -11.83 1.25
N LYS A 47 15.00 -11.19 2.23
CA LYS A 47 13.57 -11.40 2.54
C LYS A 47 12.67 -11.04 1.36
N TYR A 48 12.91 -9.91 0.71
CA TYR A 48 12.16 -9.50 -0.48
C TYR A 48 12.36 -10.48 -1.63
N PHE A 49 13.61 -10.86 -1.93
CA PHE A 49 13.90 -11.77 -3.03
C PHE A 49 13.25 -13.14 -2.84
N LEU A 50 13.43 -13.77 -1.67
CA LEU A 50 12.90 -15.11 -1.41
C LEU A 50 11.36 -15.13 -1.49
N THR A 51 10.69 -14.13 -0.92
CA THR A 51 9.23 -14.07 -0.93
C THR A 51 8.67 -13.80 -2.32
N GLN A 52 9.30 -12.89 -3.08
CA GLN A 52 8.84 -12.55 -4.41
C GLN A 52 9.15 -13.62 -5.45
N ALA A 53 10.27 -14.35 -5.30
CA ALA A 53 10.63 -15.50 -6.13
C ALA A 53 9.71 -16.71 -5.86
N ALA A 54 9.36 -16.96 -4.59
CA ALA A 54 8.37 -17.98 -4.27
C ALA A 54 6.99 -17.62 -4.87
N ALA A 55 6.58 -16.36 -4.76
CA ALA A 55 5.34 -15.88 -5.36
C ALA A 55 5.35 -15.99 -6.89
N SER A 56 6.45 -15.63 -7.56
CA SER A 56 6.54 -15.74 -9.01
C SER A 56 6.56 -17.19 -9.51
N ALA A 57 7.20 -18.11 -8.78
CA ALA A 57 7.11 -19.53 -9.06
C ALA A 57 5.68 -20.07 -8.93
N MET A 58 4.93 -19.62 -7.91
CA MET A 58 3.51 -19.97 -7.76
C MET A 58 2.64 -19.41 -8.90
N ILE A 59 2.93 -18.20 -9.40
CA ILE A 59 2.23 -17.64 -10.59
C ILE A 59 2.48 -18.51 -11.81
N LEU A 60 3.73 -18.91 -12.07
CA LEU A 60 4.03 -19.83 -13.18
C LEU A 60 3.29 -21.15 -13.02
N PHE A 61 3.31 -21.75 -11.82
CA PHE A 61 2.64 -23.01 -11.56
C PHE A 61 1.10 -22.89 -11.73
N ALA A 62 0.50 -21.77 -11.35
CA ALA A 62 -0.90 -21.49 -11.62
C ALA A 62 -1.19 -21.39 -13.13
N SER A 63 -0.35 -20.67 -13.87
CA SER A 63 -0.53 -20.53 -15.32
C SER A 63 -0.32 -21.84 -16.08
N THR A 64 0.66 -22.67 -15.69
CA THR A 64 0.94 -23.95 -16.36
C THR A 64 -0.14 -24.99 -16.07
N THR A 65 -0.66 -25.04 -14.84
CA THR A 65 -1.80 -25.91 -14.51
C THR A 65 -3.06 -25.49 -15.27
N ASN A 66 -3.32 -24.19 -15.41
CA ASN A 66 -4.43 -23.70 -16.23
C ASN A 66 -4.24 -24.07 -17.72
N ALA A 67 -3.05 -23.81 -18.27
CA ALA A 67 -2.71 -24.14 -19.65
C ALA A 67 -2.74 -25.66 -19.93
N TRP A 68 -2.40 -26.49 -18.95
CA TRP A 68 -2.54 -27.95 -19.06
C TRP A 68 -4.01 -28.37 -19.24
N THR A 69 -4.93 -27.69 -18.55
CA THR A 69 -6.37 -28.02 -18.63
C THR A 69 -7.07 -27.41 -19.84
N THR A 70 -6.69 -26.21 -20.26
CA THR A 70 -7.38 -25.43 -21.31
C THR A 70 -6.66 -25.40 -22.65
N GLY A 71 -5.35 -25.67 -22.67
CA GLY A 71 -4.49 -25.50 -23.84
C GLY A 71 -4.13 -24.04 -24.17
N THR A 72 -4.63 -23.06 -23.41
CA THR A 72 -4.46 -21.63 -23.69
C THR A 72 -3.58 -20.93 -22.66
N TRP A 73 -2.82 -19.93 -23.13
CA TRP A 73 -1.95 -19.09 -22.30
C TRP A 73 -2.48 -17.65 -22.13
N ASP A 74 -3.74 -17.40 -22.47
CA ASP A 74 -4.34 -16.09 -22.32
C ASP A 74 -4.58 -15.73 -20.84
N VAL A 75 -4.27 -14.49 -20.47
CA VAL A 75 -4.43 -13.96 -19.10
C VAL A 75 -5.89 -13.94 -18.68
N SER A 76 -6.81 -13.66 -19.61
CA SER A 76 -8.24 -13.50 -19.31
C SER A 76 -8.95 -14.83 -19.02
N GLN A 77 -8.40 -15.96 -19.49
CA GLN A 77 -9.05 -17.26 -19.49
C GLN A 77 -8.51 -18.17 -18.38
N LEU A 78 -8.79 -17.81 -17.12
CA LEU A 78 -8.57 -18.69 -15.97
C LEU A 78 -9.85 -19.44 -15.63
N THR A 79 -9.84 -20.76 -15.80
CA THR A 79 -11.06 -21.58 -15.61
C THR A 79 -10.89 -22.64 -14.54
N ALA A 80 -9.70 -23.23 -14.42
CA ALA A 80 -9.45 -24.26 -13.42
C ALA A 80 -9.45 -23.65 -12.01
N SER A 81 -10.39 -24.09 -11.16
CA SER A 81 -10.48 -23.61 -9.77
C SER A 81 -9.20 -23.71 -8.94
N PRO A 82 -8.35 -24.78 -9.02
CA PRO A 82 -7.09 -24.80 -8.28
C PRO A 82 -6.07 -23.79 -8.82
N SER A 83 -6.10 -23.47 -10.11
CA SER A 83 -5.22 -22.45 -10.69
C SER A 83 -5.61 -21.05 -10.24
N CYS A 84 -6.92 -20.77 -10.14
CA CYS A 84 -7.46 -19.50 -9.67
C CYS A 84 -7.10 -19.25 -8.20
N THR A 85 -7.27 -20.25 -7.33
CA THR A 85 -6.91 -20.12 -5.91
C THR A 85 -5.40 -19.95 -5.74
N LEU A 86 -4.59 -20.73 -6.45
CA LEU A 86 -3.14 -20.60 -6.40
C LEU A 86 -2.66 -19.22 -6.89
N LEU A 87 -3.24 -18.72 -7.99
CA LEU A 87 -2.92 -17.38 -8.50
C LEU A 87 -3.27 -16.30 -7.48
N THR A 88 -4.45 -16.38 -6.85
CA THR A 88 -4.86 -15.41 -5.83
C THR A 88 -3.91 -15.40 -4.64
N LEU A 89 -3.45 -16.56 -4.19
CA LEU A 89 -2.44 -16.68 -3.12
C LEU A 89 -1.08 -16.12 -3.56
N ALA A 90 -0.68 -16.35 -4.80
CA ALA A 90 0.59 -15.88 -5.32
C ALA A 90 0.62 -14.34 -5.47
N LEU A 91 -0.45 -13.76 -6.02
CA LEU A 91 -0.58 -12.31 -6.15
C LEU A 91 -0.77 -11.64 -4.76
N SER A 92 -1.47 -12.30 -3.83
CA SER A 92 -1.59 -11.80 -2.45
C SER A 92 -0.25 -11.80 -1.72
N MET A 93 0.60 -12.80 -1.96
CA MET A 93 1.99 -12.83 -1.47
C MET A 93 2.81 -11.66 -2.03
N LYS A 94 2.71 -11.40 -3.34
CA LYS A 94 3.42 -10.28 -4.00
C LYS A 94 3.01 -8.92 -3.44
N LEU A 95 1.72 -8.73 -3.13
CA LEU A 95 1.20 -7.50 -2.57
C LEU A 95 1.48 -7.33 -1.07
N GLY A 96 1.67 -8.44 -0.35
CA GLY A 96 1.79 -8.45 1.10
C GLY A 96 0.44 -8.42 1.83
N LEU A 97 -0.59 -9.04 1.25
CA LEU A 97 -1.87 -9.27 1.91
C LEU A 97 -1.70 -10.32 3.01
N ALA A 98 -2.46 -10.19 4.09
CA ALA A 98 -2.44 -11.18 5.17
C ALA A 98 -3.16 -12.47 4.73
N PRO A 99 -2.66 -13.66 5.13
CA PRO A 99 -1.61 -13.92 6.13
C PRO A 99 -0.15 -13.74 5.65
N LEU A 100 0.09 -13.58 4.35
CA LEU A 100 1.43 -13.52 3.73
C LEU A 100 2.12 -12.14 3.84
N HIS A 101 1.67 -11.30 4.78
CA HIS A 101 2.09 -9.92 4.97
C HIS A 101 3.42 -9.72 5.72
N PHE A 102 3.96 -10.76 6.38
CA PHE A 102 5.07 -10.62 7.33
C PHE A 102 6.35 -10.00 6.74
N TRP A 103 6.58 -10.17 5.44
CA TRP A 103 7.76 -9.61 4.77
C TRP A 103 7.70 -8.09 4.67
N LEU A 104 6.51 -7.50 4.53
CA LEU A 104 6.36 -6.10 4.14
C LEU A 104 6.87 -5.15 5.24
N PRO A 105 6.47 -5.26 6.53
CA PRO A 105 7.00 -4.39 7.59
C PRO A 105 8.50 -4.51 7.82
N GLU A 106 9.07 -5.70 7.62
CA GLU A 106 10.49 -5.94 7.83
C GLU A 106 11.33 -5.35 6.69
N VAL A 107 10.92 -5.59 5.44
CA VAL A 107 11.58 -5.03 4.27
C VAL A 107 11.54 -3.51 4.33
N LEU A 108 10.37 -2.90 4.54
CA LEU A 108 10.25 -1.43 4.59
C LEU A 108 11.12 -0.79 5.68
N GLN A 109 11.32 -1.46 6.81
CA GLN A 109 12.17 -0.93 7.88
C GLN A 109 13.67 -0.94 7.51
N GLY A 110 14.10 -1.89 6.68
CA GLY A 110 15.49 -2.06 6.26
C GLY A 110 15.96 -1.12 5.14
N VAL A 111 15.04 -0.47 4.43
CA VAL A 111 15.36 0.37 3.25
C VAL A 111 15.26 1.88 3.56
N PRO A 112 15.96 2.77 2.83
CA PRO A 112 15.72 4.21 2.83
C PRO A 112 14.26 4.60 2.51
N MET A 113 13.89 5.84 2.84
CA MET A 113 12.52 6.32 2.70
C MET A 113 12.03 6.40 1.24
N GLU A 114 12.94 6.72 0.32
CA GLU A 114 12.64 6.78 -1.12
C GLU A 114 12.29 5.40 -1.70
N THR A 115 13.05 4.38 -1.31
CA THR A 115 12.84 3.02 -1.80
C THR A 115 11.64 2.37 -1.12
N ALA A 116 11.41 2.67 0.16
CA ALA A 116 10.17 2.31 0.85
C ALA A 116 8.93 2.89 0.15
N LEU A 117 9.01 4.14 -0.35
CA LEU A 117 7.96 4.73 -1.17
C LEU A 117 7.72 3.93 -2.47
N ILE A 118 8.78 3.58 -3.20
CA ILE A 118 8.67 2.79 -4.45
C ILE A 118 8.03 1.43 -4.18
N ILE A 119 8.40 0.76 -3.08
CA ILE A 119 7.80 -0.54 -2.68
C ILE A 119 6.34 -0.36 -2.27
N ALA A 120 6.01 0.70 -1.53
CA ALA A 120 4.65 0.94 -1.05
C ALA A 120 3.68 1.39 -2.15
N THR A 121 4.15 1.88 -3.29
CA THR A 121 3.33 2.43 -4.38
C THR A 121 3.52 1.67 -5.69
N TRP A 122 4.67 1.84 -6.34
CA TRP A 122 4.94 1.32 -7.67
C TRP A 122 4.89 -0.21 -7.74
N GLN A 123 5.44 -0.90 -6.75
CA GLN A 123 5.46 -2.37 -6.73
C GLN A 123 4.06 -2.99 -6.60
N LYS A 124 3.04 -2.22 -6.21
CA LYS A 124 1.66 -2.71 -6.12
C LYS A 124 0.92 -2.65 -7.46
N LEU A 125 1.38 -1.85 -8.42
CA LEU A 125 0.68 -1.61 -9.68
C LEU A 125 0.55 -2.88 -10.55
N ALA A 126 1.64 -3.60 -10.78
CA ALA A 126 1.64 -4.78 -11.64
C ALA A 126 0.84 -5.98 -11.07
N PRO A 127 0.95 -6.35 -9.78
CA PRO A 127 0.11 -7.41 -9.25
C PRO A 127 -1.37 -7.03 -9.20
N ILE A 128 -1.71 -5.75 -8.94
CA ILE A 128 -3.12 -5.29 -8.98
C ILE A 128 -3.66 -5.30 -10.41
N SER A 129 -2.86 -4.97 -11.44
CA SER A 129 -3.35 -5.07 -12.83
C SER A 129 -3.68 -6.51 -13.22
N LEU A 130 -2.91 -7.50 -12.76
CA LEU A 130 -3.24 -8.91 -13.00
C LEU A 130 -4.50 -9.35 -12.24
N LEU A 131 -4.68 -8.91 -11.00
CA LEU A 131 -5.92 -9.13 -10.25
C LEU A 131 -7.12 -8.50 -10.96
N TYR A 132 -6.95 -7.28 -11.49
CA TYR A 132 -7.97 -6.58 -12.26
C TYR A 132 -8.34 -7.35 -13.54
N LEU A 133 -7.36 -7.83 -14.31
CA LEU A 133 -7.62 -8.59 -15.54
C LEU A 133 -8.31 -9.94 -15.28
N THR A 134 -8.11 -10.52 -14.09
CA THR A 134 -8.58 -11.86 -13.74
C THR A 134 -9.78 -11.86 -12.79
N TYR A 135 -10.39 -10.69 -12.54
CA TYR A 135 -11.42 -10.51 -11.51
C TYR A 135 -12.61 -11.47 -11.62
N ASN A 136 -13.05 -11.80 -12.84
CA ASN A 136 -14.17 -12.73 -13.10
C ASN A 136 -13.89 -14.17 -12.67
N SER A 137 -12.62 -14.59 -12.65
CA SER A 137 -12.22 -15.98 -12.38
C SER A 137 -11.85 -16.25 -10.92
N ILE A 138 -11.68 -15.19 -10.12
CA ILE A 138 -11.18 -15.28 -8.76
C ILE A 138 -12.28 -15.81 -7.83
N ASN A 139 -11.92 -16.72 -6.92
CA ASN A 139 -12.84 -17.15 -5.88
C ASN A 139 -13.10 -15.99 -4.88
N PRO A 140 -14.32 -15.43 -4.81
CA PRO A 140 -14.62 -14.27 -3.99
C PRO A 140 -14.47 -14.56 -2.50
N MET A 141 -14.77 -15.80 -2.07
CA MET A 141 -14.71 -16.16 -0.65
C MET A 141 -13.27 -16.11 -0.12
N VAL A 142 -12.32 -16.66 -0.86
CA VAL A 142 -10.89 -16.64 -0.48
C VAL A 142 -10.40 -15.21 -0.39
N LEU A 143 -10.77 -14.37 -1.35
CA LEU A 143 -10.35 -12.98 -1.41
C LEU A 143 -10.94 -12.14 -0.28
N LEU A 144 -12.24 -12.28 0.02
CA LEU A 144 -12.91 -11.60 1.12
C LEU A 144 -12.33 -12.01 2.49
N MET A 145 -12.00 -13.30 2.67
CA MET A 145 -11.34 -13.75 3.90
C MET A 145 -9.94 -13.14 4.05
N MET A 146 -9.14 -13.08 2.99
CA MET A 146 -7.84 -12.39 3.02
C MET A 146 -8.01 -10.87 3.27
N ALA A 147 -9.05 -10.24 2.73
CA ALA A 147 -9.37 -8.84 2.97
C ALA A 147 -9.68 -8.57 4.45
N LEU A 148 -10.51 -9.40 5.08
CA LEU A 148 -10.83 -9.27 6.50
C LEU A 148 -9.58 -9.42 7.38
N ILE A 149 -8.80 -10.49 7.16
CA ILE A 149 -7.59 -10.76 7.94
C ILE A 149 -6.57 -9.63 7.78
N SER A 150 -6.42 -9.08 6.57
CA SER A 150 -5.47 -7.99 6.30
C SER A 150 -5.89 -6.65 6.91
N THR A 151 -7.18 -6.30 6.91
CA THR A 151 -7.63 -5.08 7.60
C THR A 151 -7.45 -5.18 9.11
N LEU A 152 -7.73 -6.35 9.71
CA LEU A 152 -7.55 -6.60 11.14
C LEU A 152 -6.06 -6.61 11.54
N SER A 153 -5.22 -7.36 10.81
CA SER A 153 -3.79 -7.43 11.10
C SER A 153 -3.07 -6.12 10.83
N GLY A 154 -3.48 -5.37 9.80
CA GLY A 154 -3.00 -4.02 9.54
C GLY A 154 -3.35 -3.05 10.68
N GLY A 155 -4.58 -3.13 11.19
CA GLY A 155 -5.01 -2.36 12.36
C GLY A 155 -4.18 -2.67 13.60
N TRP A 156 -4.20 -3.92 14.08
CA TRP A 156 -3.49 -4.32 15.30
C TRP A 156 -1.97 -4.21 15.18
N GLY A 157 -1.40 -4.59 14.05
CA GLY A 157 0.04 -4.51 13.81
C GLY A 157 0.56 -3.08 13.86
N GLY A 158 -0.19 -2.10 13.37
CA GLY A 158 0.17 -0.68 13.39
C GLY A 158 0.14 -0.05 14.79
N LEU A 159 -0.77 -0.50 15.67
CA LEU A 159 -0.93 0.06 17.02
C LEU A 159 0.32 -0.03 17.89
N ASN A 160 1.15 -1.06 17.70
CA ASN A 160 2.32 -1.31 18.55
C ASN A 160 3.64 -0.82 17.92
N GLN A 161 3.60 -0.05 16.83
CA GLN A 161 4.81 0.41 16.15
C GLN A 161 5.17 1.84 16.54
N THR A 162 6.47 2.06 16.78
CA THR A 162 7.07 3.39 16.97
C THR A 162 7.88 3.86 15.76
N GLN A 163 8.19 2.94 14.84
CA GLN A 163 8.95 3.23 13.63
C GLN A 163 7.99 3.66 12.53
N THR A 164 8.22 4.84 11.93
CA THR A 164 7.30 5.43 10.94
C THR A 164 7.12 4.53 9.72
N ARG A 165 8.19 3.87 9.27
CA ARG A 165 8.15 2.94 8.12
C ARG A 165 7.31 1.70 8.38
N LYS A 166 7.34 1.14 9.60
CA LYS A 166 6.47 0.00 9.96
C LYS A 166 5.01 0.42 10.08
N ILE A 167 4.74 1.62 10.59
CA ILE A 167 3.37 2.16 10.62
C ILE A 167 2.84 2.30 9.19
N MET A 168 3.63 2.86 8.27
CA MET A 168 3.28 2.96 6.84
C MET A 168 3.18 1.60 6.14
N ALA A 169 3.91 0.58 6.61
CA ALA A 169 3.77 -0.78 6.13
C ALA A 169 2.40 -1.37 6.50
N PHE A 170 2.02 -1.27 7.76
CA PHE A 170 0.73 -1.77 8.26
C PHE A 170 -0.46 -1.01 7.69
N SER A 171 -0.33 0.30 7.44
CA SER A 171 -1.34 1.03 6.69
C SER A 171 -1.51 0.49 5.28
N SER A 172 -0.41 0.21 4.56
CA SER A 172 -0.49 -0.38 3.23
C SER A 172 -1.18 -1.73 3.21
N ILE A 173 -1.00 -2.56 4.25
CA ILE A 173 -1.67 -3.85 4.42
C ILE A 173 -3.17 -3.64 4.63
N ALA A 174 -3.56 -2.69 5.47
CA ALA A 174 -4.97 -2.37 5.71
C ALA A 174 -5.67 -1.84 4.44
N HIS A 175 -5.05 -0.90 3.71
CA HIS A 175 -5.61 -0.37 2.46
C HIS A 175 -5.69 -1.44 1.36
N LEU A 176 -4.69 -2.34 1.27
CA LEU A 176 -4.78 -3.49 0.38
C LEU A 176 -5.92 -4.44 0.73
N GLY A 177 -6.24 -4.59 2.02
CA GLY A 177 -7.42 -5.35 2.44
C GLY A 177 -8.72 -4.76 1.91
N TRP A 178 -8.88 -3.44 2.00
CA TRP A 178 -10.01 -2.74 1.38
C TRP A 178 -10.06 -2.93 -0.14
N MET A 179 -8.90 -2.88 -0.81
CA MET A 179 -8.81 -3.14 -2.26
C MET A 179 -9.20 -4.59 -2.60
N ALA A 180 -8.73 -5.56 -1.83
CA ALA A 180 -9.06 -6.97 -2.03
C ALA A 180 -10.56 -7.23 -1.85
N ALA A 181 -11.22 -6.59 -0.88
CA ALA A 181 -12.65 -6.79 -0.63
C ALA A 181 -13.53 -6.41 -1.83
N ILE A 182 -13.18 -5.32 -2.52
CA ILE A 182 -14.01 -4.77 -3.60
C ILE A 182 -13.70 -5.36 -4.98
N LEU A 183 -12.51 -5.94 -5.17
CA LEU A 183 -12.05 -6.47 -6.47
C LEU A 183 -13.09 -7.40 -7.14
N ALA A 184 -13.70 -8.29 -6.37
CA ALA A 184 -14.64 -9.29 -6.89
C ALA A 184 -16.04 -8.72 -7.19
N LEU A 185 -16.37 -7.54 -6.65
CA LEU A 185 -17.69 -6.92 -6.80
C LEU A 185 -17.66 -5.84 -7.87
N ASN A 186 -16.75 -4.87 -7.72
CA ASN A 186 -16.65 -3.73 -8.64
C ASN A 186 -15.17 -3.31 -8.82
N PRO A 187 -14.53 -3.69 -9.94
CA PRO A 187 -13.12 -3.42 -10.17
C PRO A 187 -12.83 -1.93 -10.47
N ASN A 188 -13.84 -1.10 -10.77
CA ASN A 188 -13.63 0.35 -10.95
C ASN A 188 -13.31 1.04 -9.62
N ILE A 189 -14.02 0.65 -8.55
CA ILE A 189 -13.79 1.20 -7.19
C ILE A 189 -12.43 0.74 -6.64
N LEU A 190 -11.97 -0.45 -7.01
CA LEU A 190 -10.59 -0.89 -6.75
C LEU A 190 -9.58 0.11 -7.31
N LEU A 191 -9.71 0.47 -8.61
CA LEU A 191 -8.79 1.40 -9.27
C LEU A 191 -8.82 2.78 -8.62
N LEU A 192 -10.01 3.27 -8.28
CA LEU A 192 -10.18 4.51 -7.53
C LEU A 192 -9.44 4.46 -6.17
N ASN A 193 -9.63 3.39 -5.40
CA ASN A 193 -8.97 3.24 -4.11
C ASN A 193 -7.44 3.17 -4.25
N LEU A 194 -6.93 2.46 -5.26
CA LEU A 194 -5.50 2.41 -5.58
C LEU A 194 -4.94 3.81 -5.89
N LEU A 195 -5.63 4.56 -6.75
CA LEU A 195 -5.23 5.91 -7.14
C LEU A 195 -5.20 6.85 -5.94
N LEU A 196 -6.26 6.86 -5.12
CA LEU A 196 -6.31 7.68 -3.90
C LEU A 196 -5.24 7.28 -2.89
N TYR A 197 -5.00 5.98 -2.71
CA TYR A 197 -3.92 5.50 -1.84
C TYR A 197 -2.54 5.97 -2.33
N ILE A 198 -2.25 5.93 -3.64
CA ILE A 198 -0.99 6.43 -4.19
C ILE A 198 -0.87 7.95 -3.98
N ILE A 199 -1.94 8.70 -4.27
CA ILE A 199 -1.97 10.17 -4.09
C ILE A 199 -1.75 10.57 -2.63
N MET A 200 -2.27 9.81 -1.65
CA MET A 200 -2.06 10.09 -0.22
C MET A 200 -0.69 9.64 0.30
N THR A 201 -0.16 8.51 -0.18
CA THR A 201 1.09 7.95 0.36
C THR A 201 2.34 8.64 -0.16
N ILE A 202 2.38 9.07 -1.42
CA ILE A 202 3.53 9.81 -1.98
C ILE A 202 3.87 11.04 -1.13
N PRO A 203 2.95 11.98 -0.85
CA PRO A 203 3.28 13.16 -0.06
C PRO A 203 3.66 12.79 1.38
N MET A 204 3.05 11.77 2.00
CA MET A 204 3.43 11.33 3.35
C MET A 204 4.89 10.86 3.41
N PHE A 205 5.33 10.01 2.47
CA PHE A 205 6.73 9.56 2.40
C PHE A 205 7.69 10.69 2.05
N LEU A 206 7.30 11.63 1.16
CA LEU A 206 8.10 12.80 0.82
C LEU A 206 8.29 13.72 2.03
N MET A 207 7.24 13.96 2.82
CA MET A 207 7.34 14.75 4.05
C MET A 207 8.27 14.07 5.06
N LEU A 208 8.07 12.77 5.34
CA LEU A 208 8.95 12.01 6.25
C LEU A 208 10.42 11.97 5.78
N LYS A 209 10.65 11.99 4.46
CA LYS A 209 12.00 12.12 3.88
C LYS A 209 12.58 13.51 4.13
N SER A 210 11.81 14.56 3.89
CA SER A 210 12.25 15.95 4.06
C SER A 210 12.66 16.26 5.50
N THR A 211 11.95 15.66 6.46
CA THR A 211 12.16 15.80 7.90
C THR A 211 13.16 14.80 8.46
N SER A 212 13.62 13.83 7.67
CA SER A 212 14.49 12.73 8.09
C SER A 212 13.99 11.90 9.29
N SER A 213 12.67 11.90 9.54
CA SER A 213 12.06 11.30 10.74
C SER A 213 11.81 9.80 10.56
N LYS A 214 12.58 8.98 11.29
CA LYS A 214 12.47 7.51 11.26
C LYS A 214 11.57 6.96 12.36
N THR A 215 11.47 7.69 13.47
CA THR A 215 10.67 7.30 14.64
C THR A 215 9.61 8.34 14.96
N ILE A 216 8.57 7.94 15.70
CA ILE A 216 7.57 8.88 16.25
C ILE A 216 8.25 9.97 17.09
N LYS A 217 9.33 9.65 17.82
CA LYS A 217 10.07 10.63 18.61
C LYS A 217 10.71 11.72 17.75
N ASP A 218 11.23 11.37 16.59
CA ASP A 218 11.82 12.37 15.68
C ASP A 218 10.77 13.37 15.20
N LEU A 219 9.51 12.93 15.11
CA LEU A 219 8.40 13.80 14.71
C LEU A 219 8.05 14.85 15.77
N THR A 220 8.38 14.64 17.04
CA THR A 220 7.97 15.54 18.13
C THR A 220 8.65 16.91 18.05
N THR A 221 9.86 16.95 17.46
CA THR A 221 10.66 18.17 17.32
C THR A 221 10.37 18.93 16.02
N LEU A 222 9.44 18.43 15.20
CA LEU A 222 9.17 19.04 13.90
C LEU A 222 8.44 20.37 13.99
N TRP A 223 7.58 20.55 14.99
CA TRP A 223 6.82 21.78 15.14
C TRP A 223 7.71 23.02 15.19
N THR A 224 8.85 22.93 15.89
CA THR A 224 9.77 24.06 16.05
C THR A 224 10.64 24.32 14.82
N THR A 225 10.74 23.37 13.88
CA THR A 225 11.57 23.52 12.68
C THR A 225 10.74 23.84 11.44
N SER A 226 9.54 23.26 11.30
CA SER A 226 8.70 23.42 10.11
C SER A 226 7.21 23.21 10.42
N PRO A 227 6.51 24.20 11.01
CA PRO A 227 5.10 24.08 11.39
C PRO A 227 4.15 23.86 10.19
N GLN A 228 4.56 24.27 9.00
CA GLN A 228 3.79 24.02 7.77
C GLN A 228 3.77 22.53 7.40
N ILE A 229 4.88 21.82 7.57
CA ILE A 229 4.95 20.38 7.26
C ILE A 229 4.18 19.57 8.31
N THR A 230 4.25 19.96 9.59
CA THR A 230 3.50 19.26 10.65
C THR A 230 1.99 19.39 10.48
N SER A 231 1.49 20.58 10.15
CA SER A 231 0.06 20.81 9.89
C SER A 231 -0.41 20.01 8.67
N MET A 232 0.32 20.04 7.55
CA MET A 232 -0.05 19.25 6.37
C MET A 232 0.04 17.75 6.61
N MET A 233 1.06 17.28 7.33
CA MET A 233 1.21 15.86 7.72
C MET A 233 0.05 15.40 8.59
N MET A 234 -0.42 16.23 9.53
CA MET A 234 -1.59 15.92 10.36
C MET A 234 -2.82 15.68 9.49
N ILE A 235 -3.14 16.58 8.57
CA ILE A 235 -4.36 16.46 7.74
C ILE A 235 -4.25 15.25 6.80
N LEU A 236 -3.07 14.96 6.24
CA LEU A 236 -2.81 13.74 5.46
C LEU A 236 -3.00 12.44 6.27
N LEU A 237 -2.56 12.42 7.53
CA LEU A 237 -2.76 11.25 8.39
C LEU A 237 -4.25 11.02 8.66
N MET A 238 -5.03 12.09 8.83
CA MET A 238 -6.49 12.00 8.94
C MET A 238 -7.14 11.54 7.63
N SER A 239 -6.62 11.96 6.47
CA SER A 239 -7.14 11.51 5.18
C SER A 239 -6.87 10.01 4.98
N LEU A 240 -5.67 9.52 5.28
CA LEU A 240 -5.34 8.09 5.28
C LEU A 240 -6.21 7.29 6.26
N GLY A 241 -6.53 7.88 7.42
CA GLY A 241 -7.49 7.35 8.39
C GLY A 241 -8.92 7.24 7.85
N GLY A 242 -9.27 8.05 6.85
CA GLY A 242 -10.59 8.07 6.22
C GLY A 242 -11.63 8.75 7.08
N LEU A 243 -11.33 9.93 7.62
CA LEU A 243 -12.33 10.75 8.31
C LEU A 243 -13.10 11.63 7.29
N PRO A 244 -14.44 11.74 7.39
CA PRO A 244 -15.17 12.81 6.72
C PRO A 244 -14.70 14.14 7.32
N PRO A 245 -14.39 15.21 6.55
CA PRO A 245 -14.71 15.54 5.14
C PRO A 245 -13.59 15.26 4.11
N LEU A 246 -12.59 14.44 4.44
CA LEU A 246 -11.38 14.25 3.63
C LEU A 246 -11.55 13.16 2.56
N THR A 247 -10.74 13.22 1.50
CA THR A 247 -10.85 12.30 0.35
C THR A 247 -10.70 10.82 0.69
N GLY A 248 -9.86 10.46 1.67
CA GLY A 248 -9.65 9.05 1.99
C GLY A 248 -10.85 8.38 2.67
N PHE A 249 -11.90 9.13 3.02
CA PHE A 249 -13.19 8.56 3.40
C PHE A 249 -13.96 8.00 2.20
N MET A 250 -13.86 8.66 1.04
CA MET A 250 -14.56 8.31 -0.21
C MET A 250 -14.43 6.82 -0.60
N PRO A 251 -13.23 6.22 -0.72
CA PRO A 251 -13.13 4.83 -1.14
C PRO A 251 -13.69 3.88 -0.09
N LYS A 252 -13.51 4.15 1.21
CA LYS A 252 -14.06 3.28 2.27
C LYS A 252 -15.59 3.32 2.27
N TRP A 253 -16.16 4.51 2.08
CA TRP A 253 -17.61 4.67 2.01
C TRP A 253 -18.20 3.92 0.81
N LEU A 254 -17.62 4.08 -0.38
CA LEU A 254 -18.06 3.38 -1.58
C LEU A 254 -17.95 1.86 -1.47
N ILE A 255 -16.85 1.36 -0.91
CA ILE A 255 -16.68 -0.08 -0.72
C ILE A 255 -17.74 -0.63 0.24
N LEU A 256 -18.01 0.08 1.34
CA LEU A 256 -19.08 -0.32 2.28
C LEU A 256 -20.44 -0.33 1.60
N GLN A 257 -20.75 0.67 0.77
CA GLN A 257 -22.00 0.72 0.03
C GLN A 257 -22.18 -0.52 -0.85
N GLU A 258 -21.20 -0.87 -1.68
CA GLU A 258 -21.27 -2.05 -2.56
C GLU A 258 -21.42 -3.37 -1.77
N LEU A 259 -20.69 -3.51 -0.66
CA LEU A 259 -20.83 -4.69 0.19
C LEU A 259 -22.24 -4.82 0.77
N THR A 260 -22.86 -3.71 1.16
CA THR A 260 -24.25 -3.74 1.64
C THR A 260 -25.25 -4.03 0.52
N MET A 261 -25.03 -3.52 -0.69
CA MET A 261 -25.88 -3.82 -1.86
C MET A 261 -25.86 -5.32 -2.21
N HIS A 262 -24.72 -5.99 -2.01
CA HIS A 262 -24.57 -7.43 -2.21
C HIS A 262 -24.92 -8.28 -0.97
N ASN A 263 -25.63 -7.74 0.03
CA ASN A 263 -26.02 -8.42 1.27
C ASN A 263 -24.85 -8.93 2.15
N LEU A 264 -23.62 -8.43 1.97
CA LEU A 264 -22.44 -8.77 2.77
C LEU A 264 -22.29 -7.84 3.99
N THR A 265 -23.39 -7.59 4.70
CA THR A 265 -23.46 -6.59 5.78
C THR A 265 -22.54 -6.93 6.96
N THR A 266 -22.38 -8.20 7.30
CA THR A 266 -21.48 -8.66 8.38
C THR A 266 -20.02 -8.39 8.07
N ILE A 267 -19.60 -8.61 6.82
CA ILE A 267 -18.23 -8.32 6.37
C ILE A 267 -18.00 -6.79 6.39
N ALA A 268 -18.99 -6.03 5.92
CA ALA A 268 -18.93 -4.57 5.91
C ALA A 268 -18.77 -3.98 7.33
N THR A 269 -19.53 -4.47 8.31
CA THR A 269 -19.42 -3.98 9.71
C THR A 269 -18.07 -4.32 10.33
N ILE A 270 -17.54 -5.54 10.12
CA ILE A 270 -16.21 -5.91 10.63
C ILE A 270 -15.12 -5.03 10.01
N MET A 271 -15.17 -4.77 8.70
CA MET A 271 -14.19 -3.88 8.06
C MET A 271 -14.32 -2.43 8.51
N ALA A 272 -15.54 -1.92 8.71
CA ALA A 272 -15.75 -0.59 9.26
C ALA A 272 -15.12 -0.46 10.67
N MET A 273 -15.30 -1.47 11.53
CA MET A 273 -14.70 -1.49 12.87
C MET A 273 -13.18 -1.64 12.81
N SER A 274 -12.63 -2.42 11.87
CA SER A 274 -11.18 -2.55 11.71
C SER A 274 -10.52 -1.27 11.19
N ALA A 275 -11.23 -0.46 10.39
CA ALA A 275 -10.74 0.87 9.99
C ALA A 275 -10.55 1.82 11.18
N LEU A 276 -11.37 1.73 12.23
CA LEU A 276 -11.19 2.54 13.45
C LEU A 276 -9.89 2.19 14.19
N LEU A 277 -9.45 0.93 14.16
CA LEU A 277 -8.13 0.54 14.69
C LEU A 277 -7.00 1.23 13.91
N SER A 278 -7.13 1.30 12.59
CA SER A 278 -6.14 2.00 11.76
C SER A 278 -6.11 3.51 12.02
N LEU A 279 -7.29 4.10 12.21
CA LEU A 279 -7.45 5.51 12.55
C LEU A 279 -6.72 5.86 13.84
N PHE A 280 -6.75 4.98 14.85
CA PHE A 280 -6.14 5.26 16.15
C PHE A 280 -4.62 5.50 16.07
N PHE A 281 -3.86 4.68 15.31
CA PHE A 281 -2.41 4.92 15.22
C PHE A 281 -2.08 6.16 14.38
N TYR A 282 -2.93 6.54 13.42
CA TYR A 282 -2.79 7.81 12.71
C TYR A 282 -3.06 9.00 13.62
N LEU A 283 -4.13 8.95 14.42
CA LEU A 283 -4.44 9.95 15.43
C LEU A 283 -3.30 10.08 16.44
N ARG A 284 -2.71 8.96 16.89
CA ARG A 284 -1.52 8.99 17.76
C ARG A 284 -0.36 9.73 17.11
N MET A 285 -0.07 9.46 15.82
CA MET A 285 1.02 10.13 15.12
C MET A 285 0.73 11.63 14.98
N ALA A 286 -0.48 12.01 14.57
CA ALA A 286 -0.93 13.39 14.47
C ALA A 286 -0.89 14.13 15.81
N TYR A 287 -1.25 13.45 16.90
CA TYR A 287 -1.21 14.00 18.25
C TYR A 287 0.20 14.38 18.67
N VAL A 288 1.16 13.50 18.37
CA VAL A 288 2.58 13.70 18.71
C VAL A 288 3.24 14.75 17.82
N THR A 289 2.83 14.87 16.55
CA THR A 289 3.45 15.80 15.59
C THR A 289 2.96 17.23 15.70
N ALA A 290 1.65 17.45 15.92
CA ALA A 290 1.02 18.75 15.73
C ALA A 290 0.15 19.20 16.91
N LEU A 291 -0.59 18.30 17.56
CA LEU A 291 -1.53 18.69 18.61
C LEU A 291 -0.86 18.96 19.96
N THR A 292 0.29 18.33 20.23
CA THR A 292 1.05 18.53 21.47
C THR A 292 2.49 18.93 21.22
N LEU A 293 2.98 19.85 22.06
CA LEU A 293 4.34 20.33 22.03
C LEU A 293 5.18 19.54 23.04
N HIS A 294 6.08 18.72 22.52
CA HIS A 294 7.04 17.98 23.32
C HIS A 294 8.30 18.82 23.58
N PRO A 295 9.08 18.51 24.63
CA PRO A 295 10.30 19.24 24.91
C PRO A 295 11.32 19.11 23.77
N THR A 296 11.83 20.25 23.31
CA THR A 296 12.85 20.33 22.26
C THR A 296 14.26 20.39 22.82
N THR A 297 15.24 20.06 21.99
CA THR A 297 16.65 20.11 22.39
C THR A 297 17.29 21.45 22.07
N THR A 298 18.32 21.85 22.81
CA THR A 298 19.05 23.11 22.57
C THR A 298 19.62 23.21 21.15
N LYS A 299 19.97 22.06 20.55
CA LYS A 299 20.52 21.95 19.19
C LYS A 299 19.49 22.25 18.10
N ASP A 300 18.18 22.25 18.39
CA ASP A 300 17.15 22.52 17.38
C ASP A 300 17.20 23.98 16.89
N THR A 301 17.68 24.91 17.72
CA THR A 301 17.89 26.32 17.35
C THR A 301 18.88 26.49 16.19
N ASN A 302 19.84 25.56 16.03
CA ASN A 302 20.78 25.60 14.90
C ASN A 302 20.10 25.28 13.57
N LYS A 303 19.02 24.47 13.58
CA LYS A 303 18.28 24.10 12.37
C LYS A 303 17.50 25.29 11.80
N TRP A 304 17.12 26.26 12.63
CA TRP A 304 16.38 27.47 12.20
C TRP A 304 17.14 28.32 11.18
N ARG A 305 18.46 28.21 11.13
CA ARG A 305 19.30 28.96 10.19
C ARG A 305 19.25 28.41 8.76
N PHE A 306 18.83 27.16 8.58
CA PHE A 306 18.78 26.53 7.27
C PHE A 306 17.38 26.63 6.66
N GLN A 307 17.32 27.01 5.38
CA GLN A 307 16.06 27.04 4.65
C GLN A 307 15.63 25.61 4.27
N PRO A 308 14.38 25.22 4.54
CA PRO A 308 13.86 23.94 4.09
C PRO A 308 13.74 23.92 2.56
N LYS A 309 14.10 22.79 1.93
CA LYS A 309 13.89 22.59 0.49
C LYS A 309 12.39 22.49 0.19
N LEU A 310 11.90 23.34 -0.70
CA LEU A 310 10.50 23.29 -1.14
C LEU A 310 10.23 21.99 -1.92
N MET A 311 9.24 21.22 -1.50
CA MET A 311 8.80 20.02 -2.22
C MET A 311 7.51 20.28 -3.00
N MET A 312 7.64 20.93 -4.16
CA MET A 312 6.53 21.20 -5.09
C MET A 312 5.62 19.99 -5.40
N PRO A 313 6.14 18.76 -5.64
CA PRO A 313 5.25 17.62 -5.90
C PRO A 313 4.47 17.19 -4.64
N ALA A 314 5.06 17.35 -3.45
CA ALA A 314 4.36 17.00 -2.21
C ALA A 314 3.17 17.96 -1.97
N THR A 315 3.35 19.26 -2.21
CA THR A 315 2.28 20.24 -2.01
C THR A 315 1.11 20.04 -2.99
N ALA A 316 1.38 19.81 -4.27
CA ALA A 316 0.31 19.56 -5.24
C ALA A 316 -0.49 18.28 -4.90
N LEU A 317 0.21 17.20 -4.56
CA LEU A 317 -0.42 15.94 -4.17
C LEU A 317 -1.18 16.06 -2.85
N THR A 318 -0.70 16.88 -1.90
CA THR A 318 -1.47 17.13 -0.67
C THR A 318 -2.81 17.78 -0.94
N ILE A 319 -2.87 18.79 -1.81
CA ILE A 319 -4.14 19.47 -2.12
C ILE A 319 -5.13 18.47 -2.74
N LEU A 320 -4.66 17.66 -3.69
CA LEU A 320 -5.45 16.59 -4.29
C LEU A 320 -5.94 15.59 -3.23
N SER A 321 -5.07 15.16 -2.33
CA SER A 321 -5.43 14.21 -1.27
C SER A 321 -6.45 14.75 -0.25
N LEU A 322 -6.72 16.05 -0.22
CA LEU A 322 -7.60 16.67 0.77
C LEU A 322 -8.97 17.05 0.19
N PHE A 323 -9.04 17.55 -1.04
CA PHE A 323 -10.22 18.24 -1.56
C PHE A 323 -10.93 17.56 -2.74
N LEU A 324 -10.64 16.30 -3.06
CA LEU A 324 -11.35 15.55 -4.11
C LEU A 324 -12.75 15.04 -3.71
N LEU A 325 -13.17 15.10 -2.44
CA LEU A 325 -14.44 14.52 -1.99
C LEU A 325 -15.68 15.12 -2.70
N PRO A 326 -15.79 16.44 -2.96
CA PRO A 326 -16.89 17.01 -3.73
C PRO A 326 -16.93 16.54 -5.19
N MET A 327 -15.80 16.10 -5.76
CA MET A 327 -15.70 15.57 -7.12
C MET A 327 -16.08 14.09 -7.21
N MET A 328 -16.54 13.50 -6.11
CA MET A 328 -16.94 12.09 -6.06
C MET A 328 -17.88 11.63 -7.18
N PRO A 329 -18.93 12.38 -7.57
CA PRO A 329 -19.85 11.95 -8.62
C PRO A 329 -19.20 11.80 -10.01
N MET A 330 -18.05 12.43 -10.25
CA MET A 330 -17.33 12.31 -11.53
C MET A 330 -16.40 11.10 -11.58
N MET A 331 -16.11 10.47 -10.45
CA MET A 331 -15.20 9.33 -10.35
C MET A 331 -15.93 7.99 -10.17
N TYR A 332 -17.25 8.02 -10.05
CA TYR A 332 -18.13 6.87 -9.87
C TYR A 332 -18.89 6.58 -11.16
#